data_AF-A0A137NPE6-F1
#
_entry.id   AF-A0A137NPE6-F1
#
_cell.length_a   1.000
_cell.length_b   1.000
_cell.length_c   1.000
_cell.angle_alpha   90.00
_cell.angle_beta   90.00
_cell.angle_gamma   90.00
#
_symmetry.space_group_name_H-M   'P 1'
#
loop_
_entity.id
_entity.type
_entity.pdbx_description
1 polymer ?
#
loop_
_entity_poly.entity_id
_entity_poly.type
_entity_poly.pdbx_seq_one_letter_code
_entity_poly.pdbx_strand_id
1 'polypeptide(L)'
;MKDNKSILQQLFMEVLFNGPFFNILSNIKSIINSVNDKYKVHFLSLIANQIDFDFLIKLGFNISSNSYYNARFYEGSLINNFDNLFNPISNSVVKLSNDVLRPYLLYLFEHSKSTQEVVKVNFNKRLDLSLYNEIGISYEDVFIYQLSKINLWRGFKELFPNLMSKRSFYRYFPHNLRPAIKETDKCDVCLVSDKLLIILADFKENFQIGGSLEEKSQDYYNKLLILLLSFRVYYNKGFGIQFKIFNIFSYVIAKDSQYIQQCMNVLFKLKFFEDSFDNIEFWSDCAGHFRSKYMLNYYKNRNKYNTFSFKFSLVNFYTEKHGKSVLDGYFGVLSRWLTDSERSTQITNIYMLVALFINKHRYNYNPNSLFKDVEHIIINYQIHNPFIYWEEMKDIQTYLSYGFNCLENKIYKCAFRSFNQSHYTQINSITKWKENPAYNNKDY
;
A
#
# COMPACT_ATOMS: atom_id res chain seq x y z
N MET A 1 42.26 0.03 71.10
CA MET A 1 41.20 0.57 70.19
C MET A 1 41.74 1.40 69.01
N LYS A 2 43.06 1.47 68.74
CA LYS A 2 43.62 2.17 67.56
C LYS A 2 43.95 1.26 66.36
N ASP A 3 44.05 -0.06 66.55
CA ASP A 3 44.48 -0.99 65.48
C ASP A 3 43.34 -1.60 64.63
N ASN A 4 42.08 -1.50 65.06
CA ASN A 4 40.96 -2.03 64.26
C ASN A 4 40.62 -1.15 63.05
N LYS A 5 41.10 0.11 63.00
CA LYS A 5 40.78 1.04 61.92
C LYS A 5 41.66 0.82 60.68
N SER A 6 42.92 0.39 60.85
CA SER A 6 43.80 0.08 59.71
C SER A 6 43.43 -1.26 59.08
N ILE A 7 43.07 -2.27 59.87
CA ILE A 7 42.64 -3.58 59.37
C ILE A 7 41.31 -3.47 58.60
N LEU A 8 40.34 -2.70 59.10
CA LEU A 8 39.10 -2.41 58.36
C LEU A 8 39.36 -1.60 57.09
N GLN A 9 40.29 -0.63 57.11
CA GLN A 9 40.68 0.08 55.88
C GLN A 9 41.39 -0.83 54.88
N GLN A 10 42.20 -1.79 55.35
CA GLN A 10 42.95 -2.71 54.49
C GLN A 10 42.03 -3.78 53.89
N LEU A 11 41.09 -4.34 54.67
CA LEU A 11 40.03 -5.24 54.19
C LEU A 11 39.03 -4.52 53.27
N PHE A 12 38.68 -3.27 53.58
CA PHE A 12 37.82 -2.46 52.72
C PHE A 12 38.51 -2.18 51.38
N MET A 13 39.82 -1.92 51.38
CA MET A 13 40.61 -1.77 50.16
C MET A 13 40.76 -3.09 49.40
N GLU A 14 40.99 -4.23 50.03
CA GLU A 14 41.06 -5.53 49.33
C GLU A 14 39.74 -5.92 48.65
N VAL A 15 38.61 -5.66 49.30
CA VAL A 15 37.26 -5.87 48.72
C VAL A 15 36.96 -4.86 47.61
N LEU A 16 37.43 -3.62 47.75
CA LEU A 16 37.27 -2.58 46.74
C LEU A 16 38.12 -2.80 45.50
N PHE A 17 39.28 -3.45 45.59
CA PHE A 17 40.22 -3.66 44.48
C PHE A 17 39.98 -4.98 43.72
N ASN A 18 39.34 -5.97 44.34
CA ASN A 18 39.03 -7.27 43.71
C ASN A 18 37.53 -7.49 43.44
N GLY A 19 36.68 -6.50 43.75
CA GLY A 19 35.22 -6.60 43.62
C GLY A 19 34.64 -5.98 42.33
N PRO A 20 33.35 -6.23 42.03
CA PRO A 20 32.64 -5.64 40.90
C PRO A 20 32.71 -4.10 40.89
N PHE A 21 32.82 -3.50 42.07
CA PHE A 21 32.92 -2.07 42.26
C PHE A 21 34.24 -1.50 41.70
N PHE A 22 35.36 -2.23 41.77
CA PHE A 22 36.61 -1.81 41.14
C PHE A 22 36.46 -1.72 39.63
N ASN A 23 35.83 -2.73 39.03
CA ASN A 23 35.60 -2.78 37.58
C ASN A 23 34.70 -1.62 37.15
N ILE A 24 33.66 -1.30 37.94
CA ILE A 24 32.81 -0.13 37.70
C ILE A 24 33.63 1.16 37.77
N LEU A 25 34.45 1.34 38.81
CA LEU A 25 35.29 2.54 38.95
C LEU A 25 36.34 2.66 37.84
N SER A 26 36.97 1.56 37.45
CA SER A 26 37.92 1.51 36.33
C SER A 26 37.24 1.88 35.01
N ASN A 27 36.04 1.36 34.76
CA ASN A 27 35.26 1.71 33.57
C ASN A 27 34.85 3.19 33.58
N ILE A 28 34.35 3.71 34.70
CA ILE A 28 34.00 5.13 34.83
C ILE A 28 35.23 6.01 34.63
N LYS A 29 36.39 5.62 35.19
CA LYS A 29 37.67 6.30 34.97
C LYS A 29 38.05 6.34 33.48
N SER A 30 37.96 5.19 32.80
CA SER A 30 38.23 5.09 31.36
C SER A 30 37.30 6.00 30.55
N ILE A 31 36.01 6.01 30.89
CA ILE A 31 35.02 6.87 30.23
C ILE A 31 35.36 8.34 30.46
N ILE A 32 35.57 8.77 31.71
CA ILE A 32 35.89 10.16 32.07
C ILE A 32 37.15 10.64 31.33
N ASN A 33 38.16 9.79 31.19
CA ASN A 33 39.39 10.14 30.46
C ASN A 33 39.18 10.21 28.93
N SER A 34 38.18 9.51 28.38
CA SER A 34 37.90 9.47 26.94
C SER A 34 36.93 10.56 26.44
N VAL A 35 36.21 11.24 27.35
CA VAL A 35 35.18 12.22 26.99
C VAL A 35 35.65 13.66 27.16
N ASN A 36 35.09 14.56 26.35
CA ASN A 36 35.31 16.00 26.48
C ASN A 36 34.88 16.52 27.86
N ASP A 37 35.51 17.60 28.33
CA ASP A 37 35.30 18.18 29.67
C ASP A 37 33.83 18.47 30.00
N LYS A 38 33.03 18.83 28.99
CA LYS A 38 31.58 19.04 29.10
C LYS A 38 30.83 17.82 29.68
N TYR A 39 31.29 16.60 29.37
CA TYR A 39 30.62 15.36 29.78
C TYR A 39 31.23 14.72 31.02
N LYS A 40 32.46 15.11 31.39
CA LYS A 40 33.14 14.57 32.58
C LYS A 40 32.33 14.76 33.85
N VAL A 41 31.69 15.92 34.02
CA VAL A 41 30.86 16.25 35.19
C VAL A 41 29.68 15.28 35.34
N HIS A 42 29.06 14.85 34.24
CA HIS A 42 27.91 13.93 34.25
C HIS A 42 28.28 12.48 34.59
N PHE A 43 29.43 12.01 34.13
CA PHE A 43 29.90 10.68 34.53
C PHE A 43 30.47 10.68 35.94
N LEU A 44 31.11 11.78 36.35
CA LEU A 44 31.64 11.95 37.68
C LEU A 44 30.53 12.03 38.74
N SER A 45 29.34 12.58 38.41
CA SER A 45 28.21 12.67 39.34
C SER A 45 27.67 11.30 39.77
N LEU A 46 27.98 10.22 39.04
CA LEU A 46 27.62 8.86 39.42
C LEU A 46 28.37 8.36 40.65
N ILE A 47 29.54 8.93 40.94
CA ILE A 47 30.43 8.48 42.02
C ILE A 47 30.80 9.60 43.01
N ALA A 48 30.63 10.87 42.63
CA ALA A 48 31.07 12.02 43.43
C ALA A 48 30.37 12.15 44.79
N ASN A 49 29.18 11.56 44.99
CA ASN A 49 28.51 11.55 46.30
C ASN A 49 28.91 10.40 47.20
N GLN A 50 29.51 9.34 46.65
CA GLN A 50 29.91 8.16 47.41
C GLN A 50 31.41 8.10 47.69
N ILE A 51 32.22 8.87 46.95
CA ILE A 51 33.68 8.79 47.01
C ILE A 51 34.27 10.19 47.08
N ASP A 52 35.12 10.40 48.09
CA ASP A 52 35.80 11.69 48.30
C ASP A 52 36.81 12.00 47.19
N PHE A 53 36.97 13.29 46.91
CA PHE A 53 37.87 13.82 45.89
C PHE A 53 39.30 13.27 46.00
N ASP A 54 39.88 13.30 47.21
CA ASP A 54 41.24 12.83 47.46
C ASP A 54 41.40 11.33 47.15
N PHE A 55 40.35 10.54 47.35
CA PHE A 55 40.37 9.11 47.04
C PHE A 55 40.30 8.88 45.53
N LEU A 56 39.50 9.65 44.79
CA LEU A 56 39.46 9.58 43.32
C LEU A 56 40.79 9.98 42.69
N ILE A 57 41.47 11.01 43.22
CA ILE A 57 42.82 11.38 42.77
C ILE A 57 43.82 10.25 43.03
N LYS A 58 43.76 9.60 44.21
CA LYS A 58 44.60 8.41 44.52
C LYS A 58 44.32 7.23 43.58
N LEU A 59 43.08 7.07 43.13
CA LEU A 59 42.70 6.10 42.10
C LEU A 59 43.12 6.52 40.68
N GLY A 60 43.74 7.69 40.53
CA GLY A 60 44.31 8.21 39.28
C GLY A 60 43.30 8.84 38.33
N PHE A 61 42.15 9.31 38.82
CA PHE A 61 41.24 10.12 38.01
C PHE A 61 41.88 11.48 37.70
N ASN A 62 41.86 11.91 36.44
CA ASN A 62 42.36 13.22 36.03
C ASN A 62 41.20 14.25 35.99
N ILE A 63 40.84 14.77 37.16
CA ILE A 63 39.69 15.66 37.36
C ILE A 63 40.08 16.89 38.17
N SER A 64 39.51 18.06 37.84
CA SER A 64 39.68 19.27 38.64
C SER A 64 38.74 19.25 39.86
N SER A 65 39.13 19.93 40.94
CA SER A 65 38.27 20.11 42.12
C SER A 65 36.93 20.76 41.73
N ASN A 66 36.96 21.76 40.84
CA ASN A 66 35.75 22.42 40.35
C ASN A 66 34.82 21.44 39.61
N SER A 67 35.36 20.57 38.76
CA SER A 67 34.58 19.53 38.06
C SER A 67 33.95 18.53 39.05
N TYR A 68 34.67 18.16 40.10
CA TYR A 68 34.17 17.26 41.16
C TYR A 68 33.04 17.88 41.98
N TYR A 69 33.21 19.11 42.45
CA TYR A 69 32.16 19.75 43.26
C TYR A 69 30.94 20.07 42.40
N ASN A 70 31.11 20.51 41.15
CA ASN A 70 29.98 20.68 40.22
C ASN A 70 29.23 19.35 40.03
N ALA A 71 29.93 18.21 39.94
CA ALA A 71 29.30 16.91 39.78
C ALA A 71 28.42 16.50 40.98
N ARG A 72 28.80 16.86 42.21
CA ARG A 72 27.96 16.59 43.40
C ARG A 72 26.62 17.32 43.37
N PHE A 73 26.55 18.49 42.73
CA PHE A 73 25.32 19.28 42.60
C PHE A 73 24.35 18.75 41.52
N TYR A 74 24.77 17.83 40.64
CA TYR A 74 23.94 17.35 39.51
C TYR A 74 22.92 16.26 39.87
N GLU A 75 22.96 15.67 41.07
CA GLU A 75 22.14 14.50 41.45
C GLU A 75 20.63 14.77 41.41
N GLY A 76 20.19 16.03 41.58
CA GLY A 76 18.77 16.40 41.48
C GLY A 76 18.18 16.35 40.06
N SER A 77 18.99 16.19 39.02
CA SER A 77 18.56 16.30 37.61
C SER A 77 18.75 15.04 36.75
N LEU A 78 19.39 14.00 37.31
CA LEU A 78 19.86 12.84 36.53
C LEU A 78 18.76 11.85 36.16
N ILE A 79 17.69 11.73 36.94
CA ILE A 79 16.60 10.77 36.65
C ILE A 79 15.84 11.13 35.36
N ASN A 80 15.86 12.40 34.93
CA ASN A 80 15.15 12.86 33.73
C ASN A 80 16.02 12.97 32.47
N ASN A 81 17.33 12.75 32.56
CA ASN A 81 18.27 13.04 31.44
C ASN A 81 19.08 11.84 30.95
N PHE A 82 18.95 10.65 31.56
CA PHE A 82 19.65 9.46 31.08
C PHE A 82 19.22 9.03 29.67
N ASP A 83 17.95 9.24 29.31
CA ASP A 83 17.44 9.00 27.95
C ASP A 83 18.09 9.90 26.89
N ASN A 84 18.63 11.05 27.30
CA ASN A 84 19.32 11.99 26.42
C ASN A 84 20.83 11.71 26.27
N LEU A 85 21.41 10.91 27.19
CA LEU A 85 22.85 10.63 27.27
C LEU A 85 23.28 9.41 26.43
N PHE A 86 22.38 8.47 26.17
CA PHE A 86 22.60 7.41 25.17
C PHE A 86 22.22 7.87 23.74
N ASN A 87 22.61 9.08 23.37
CA ASN A 87 22.89 9.30 21.96
C ASN A 87 24.15 8.48 21.64
N PRO A 88 24.07 7.46 20.75
CA PRO A 88 25.25 6.72 20.38
C PRO A 88 26.30 7.72 19.94
N ILE A 89 27.54 7.49 20.38
CA ILE A 89 28.78 8.11 19.91
C ILE A 89 28.52 8.64 18.51
N SER A 90 28.70 9.95 18.34
CA SER A 90 28.58 10.59 17.04
C SER A 90 29.45 9.81 16.07
N ASN A 91 28.83 8.91 15.30
CA ASN A 91 29.26 8.68 13.94
C ASN A 91 29.29 10.09 13.40
N SER A 92 30.51 10.65 13.25
CA SER A 92 30.78 11.75 12.34
C SER A 92 29.78 11.61 11.22
N VAL A 93 28.90 12.61 11.06
CA VAL A 93 27.78 12.55 10.13
C VAL A 93 28.38 12.25 8.76
N VAL A 94 28.49 10.96 8.41
CA VAL A 94 28.93 10.56 7.09
C VAL A 94 27.74 10.96 6.24
N LYS A 95 27.88 12.14 5.64
CA LYS A 95 26.97 12.63 4.64
C LYS A 95 27.02 11.56 3.57
N LEU A 96 25.88 10.94 3.28
CA LEU A 96 25.81 9.99 2.17
C LEU A 96 26.29 10.70 0.91
N SER A 97 27.07 9.99 0.10
CA SER A 97 27.55 10.53 -1.17
C SER A 97 26.39 10.83 -2.11
N ASN A 98 26.62 11.72 -3.07
CA ASN A 98 25.65 12.03 -4.10
C ASN A 98 25.26 10.77 -4.91
N ASP A 99 26.19 9.82 -5.08
CA ASP A 99 25.94 8.53 -5.75
C ASP A 99 24.89 7.66 -5.03
N VAL A 100 24.77 7.82 -3.71
CA VAL A 100 23.74 7.14 -2.91
C VAL A 100 22.43 7.91 -2.91
N LEU A 101 22.52 9.24 -2.80
CA LEU A 101 21.35 10.11 -2.69
C LEU A 101 20.58 10.27 -4.01
N ARG A 102 21.27 10.21 -5.15
CA ARG A 102 20.66 10.37 -6.49
C ARG A 102 19.63 9.27 -6.82
N PRO A 103 19.97 7.96 -6.80
CA PRO A 103 18.98 6.90 -7.05
C PRO A 103 17.87 6.88 -5.99
N TYR A 104 18.19 7.28 -4.75
CA TYR A 104 17.20 7.44 -3.69
C TYR A 104 16.16 8.54 -3.99
N LEU A 105 16.61 9.73 -4.41
CA LEU A 105 15.69 10.81 -4.78
C LEU A 105 14.86 10.44 -6.00
N LEU A 106 15.48 9.89 -7.05
CA LEU A 106 14.77 9.43 -8.25
C LEU A 106 13.65 8.45 -7.90
N TYR A 107 13.95 7.43 -7.10
CA TYR A 107 12.95 6.47 -6.63
C TYR A 107 11.78 7.15 -5.89
N LEU A 108 12.08 8.10 -5.00
CA LEU A 108 11.04 8.82 -4.26
C LEU A 108 10.15 9.66 -5.18
N PHE A 109 10.73 10.32 -6.19
CA PHE A 109 10.00 11.15 -7.13
C PHE A 109 9.16 10.32 -8.12
N GLU A 110 9.66 9.19 -8.61
CA GLU A 110 8.89 8.24 -9.43
C GLU A 110 7.64 7.72 -8.70
N HIS A 111 7.69 7.64 -7.37
CA HIS A 111 6.58 7.21 -6.51
C HIS A 111 5.81 8.38 -5.89
N SER A 112 5.95 9.58 -6.46
CA SER A 112 5.25 10.80 -6.03
C SER A 112 4.61 11.53 -7.20
N LYS A 113 3.61 12.38 -6.93
CA LYS A 113 3.01 13.29 -7.91
C LYS A 113 3.39 14.73 -7.61
N SER A 114 3.76 15.50 -8.63
CA SER A 114 3.93 16.94 -8.48
C SER A 114 2.58 17.61 -8.26
N THR A 115 2.60 18.73 -7.55
CA THR A 115 1.42 19.57 -7.31
C THR A 115 1.66 20.97 -7.87
N GLN A 116 0.60 21.75 -8.05
CA GLN A 116 0.72 23.17 -8.40
C GLN A 116 1.09 24.05 -7.19
N GLU A 117 1.25 23.46 -6.00
CA GLU A 117 1.67 24.19 -4.80
C GLU A 117 3.19 24.38 -4.81
N VAL A 118 3.61 25.63 -4.60
CA VAL A 118 5.01 26.00 -4.40
C VAL A 118 5.23 26.22 -2.90
N VAL A 119 6.30 25.63 -2.36
CA VAL A 119 6.60 25.73 -0.92
C VAL A 119 6.95 27.17 -0.53
N LYS A 120 6.28 27.71 0.51
CA LYS A 120 6.93 28.59 1.50
C LYS A 120 7.47 27.68 2.61
N VAL A 121 8.79 27.67 2.88
CA VAL A 121 9.52 27.10 4.05
C VAL A 121 10.40 25.82 3.87
N ASN A 122 11.67 25.97 4.31
CA ASN A 122 12.75 25.06 4.79
C ASN A 122 13.16 23.77 4.06
N PHE A 123 14.25 23.90 3.30
CA PHE A 123 15.09 22.84 2.74
C PHE A 123 15.64 21.85 3.79
N ASN A 124 15.66 20.55 3.46
CA ASN A 124 16.39 19.58 4.26
C ASN A 124 17.89 19.83 4.05
N LYS A 125 18.53 20.53 5.00
CA LYS A 125 19.96 20.94 4.97
C LYS A 125 20.96 19.80 4.75
N ARG A 126 20.50 18.54 4.80
CA ARG A 126 21.33 17.34 4.55
C ARG A 126 21.37 16.92 3.09
N LEU A 127 20.42 17.38 2.26
CA LEU A 127 20.43 17.22 0.81
C LEU A 127 21.24 18.36 0.19
N ASP A 128 21.78 18.15 -1.00
CA ASP A 128 22.46 19.19 -1.76
C ASP A 128 21.50 19.76 -2.82
N LEU A 129 21.43 21.08 -2.95
CA LEU A 129 20.60 21.76 -3.96
C LEU A 129 21.05 21.40 -5.38
N SER A 130 22.35 21.18 -5.58
CA SER A 130 22.88 20.70 -6.87
C SER A 130 22.29 19.37 -7.30
N LEU A 131 21.95 18.49 -6.35
CA LEU A 131 21.39 17.17 -6.62
C LEU A 131 19.99 17.25 -7.26
N TYR A 132 19.21 18.27 -6.91
CA TYR A 132 17.88 18.51 -7.47
C TYR A 132 17.97 18.98 -8.93
N ASN A 133 18.92 19.89 -9.20
CA ASN A 133 19.19 20.35 -10.56
C ASN A 133 19.68 19.20 -11.47
N GLU A 134 20.52 18.30 -10.94
CA GLU A 134 21.02 17.13 -11.69
C GLU A 134 19.92 16.15 -12.10
N ILE A 135 18.88 15.99 -11.28
CA ILE A 135 17.73 15.12 -11.59
C ILE A 135 16.59 15.86 -12.29
N GLY A 136 16.77 17.14 -12.62
CA GLY A 136 15.79 17.95 -13.37
C GLY A 136 14.54 18.32 -12.58
N ILE A 137 14.63 18.45 -11.25
CA ILE A 137 13.49 18.72 -10.38
C ILE A 137 13.71 20.01 -9.60
N SER A 138 12.70 20.89 -9.59
CA SER A 138 12.73 22.10 -8.76
C SER A 138 12.53 21.74 -7.28
N TYR A 139 13.34 22.32 -6.40
CA TYR A 139 13.18 22.18 -4.95
C TYR A 139 11.95 22.93 -4.42
N GLU A 140 11.40 23.84 -5.22
CA GLU A 140 10.25 24.67 -4.87
C GLU A 140 8.93 23.91 -5.06
N ASP A 141 8.94 22.85 -5.88
CA ASP A 141 7.78 22.03 -6.17
C ASP A 141 7.43 21.13 -4.98
N VAL A 142 6.16 21.13 -4.59
CA VAL A 142 5.63 20.15 -3.63
C VAL A 142 5.28 18.86 -4.37
N PHE A 143 5.78 17.75 -3.85
CA PHE A 143 5.47 16.40 -4.28
C PHE A 143 4.64 15.67 -3.22
N ILE A 144 3.64 14.93 -3.67
CA ILE A 144 2.82 14.09 -2.81
C ILE A 144 3.21 12.64 -3.05
N TYR A 145 3.77 11.99 -2.04
CA TYR A 145 4.14 10.58 -2.15
C TYR A 145 2.91 9.67 -2.10
N GLN A 146 2.89 8.70 -3.00
CA GLN A 146 1.73 7.87 -3.29
C GLN A 146 1.61 6.66 -2.34
N LEU A 147 2.72 6.23 -1.74
CA LEU A 147 2.80 5.07 -0.85
C LEU A 147 3.12 5.49 0.59
N SER A 148 2.73 4.69 1.57
CA SER A 148 3.16 4.93 2.95
C SER A 148 4.69 4.93 3.05
N LYS A 149 5.26 5.72 3.98
CA LYS A 149 6.72 5.78 4.22
C LYS A 149 7.36 4.41 4.48
N ILE A 150 6.60 3.46 5.03
CA ILE A 150 7.11 2.09 5.24
C ILE A 150 7.09 1.26 3.95
N ASN A 151 6.08 1.43 3.09
CA ASN A 151 6.01 0.76 1.80
C ASN A 151 7.04 1.34 0.82
N LEU A 152 7.25 2.66 0.83
CA LEU A 152 8.35 3.30 0.09
C LEU A 152 9.70 2.71 0.50
N TRP A 153 9.94 2.54 1.81
CA TRP A 153 11.16 1.90 2.30
C TRP A 153 11.29 0.44 1.85
N ARG A 154 10.22 -0.36 1.90
CA ARG A 154 10.25 -1.76 1.47
C ARG A 154 10.60 -1.87 -0.02
N GLY A 155 9.90 -1.15 -0.89
CA GLY A 155 10.18 -1.15 -2.33
C GLY A 155 11.58 -0.62 -2.65
N PHE A 156 12.03 0.42 -1.94
CA PHE A 156 13.39 0.93 -2.08
C PHE A 156 14.43 -0.12 -1.69
N LYS A 157 14.19 -0.87 -0.61
CA LYS A 157 15.12 -1.88 -0.11
C LYS A 157 15.19 -3.10 -1.02
N GLU A 158 14.11 -3.44 -1.71
CA GLU A 158 14.09 -4.50 -2.71
C GLU A 158 14.93 -4.12 -3.94
N LEU A 159 14.77 -2.89 -4.45
CA LEU A 159 15.52 -2.40 -5.61
C LEU A 159 16.99 -2.09 -5.25
N PHE A 160 17.24 -1.64 -4.02
CA PHE A 160 18.55 -1.19 -3.57
C PHE A 160 18.93 -1.81 -2.20
N PRO A 161 19.21 -3.13 -2.14
CA PRO A 161 19.40 -3.86 -0.89
C PRO A 161 20.51 -3.34 0.01
N ASN A 162 21.56 -2.75 -0.56
CA ASN A 162 22.75 -2.33 0.20
C ASN A 162 22.98 -0.81 0.19
N LEU A 163 22.10 -0.05 -0.46
CA LEU A 163 22.35 1.36 -0.74
C LEU A 163 22.18 2.25 0.50
N MET A 164 21.20 1.94 1.35
CA MET A 164 20.91 2.73 2.54
C MET A 164 20.26 1.90 3.65
N SER A 165 20.42 2.33 4.91
CA SER A 165 19.69 1.81 6.08
C SER A 165 18.32 2.48 6.23
N LYS A 166 17.38 1.81 6.91
CA LYS A 166 16.04 2.34 7.19
C LYS A 166 16.09 3.69 7.93
N ARG A 167 17.04 3.81 8.87
CA ARG A 167 17.27 5.05 9.62
C ARG A 167 17.72 6.18 8.71
N SER A 168 18.68 5.92 7.83
CA SER A 168 19.15 6.91 6.85
C SER A 168 18.05 7.28 5.85
N PHE A 169 17.22 6.33 5.43
CA PHE A 169 16.10 6.56 4.51
C PHE A 169 15.13 7.61 5.04
N TYR A 170 14.75 7.52 6.32
CA TYR A 170 13.91 8.55 6.93
C TYR A 170 14.67 9.84 7.24
N ARG A 171 15.98 9.75 7.51
CA ARG A 171 16.84 10.89 7.83
C ARG A 171 17.04 11.86 6.66
N TYR A 172 17.09 11.32 5.44
CA TYR A 172 17.27 12.09 4.19
C TYR A 172 15.96 12.35 3.45
N PHE A 173 14.81 12.01 4.06
CA PHE A 173 13.52 12.21 3.42
C PHE A 173 13.29 13.69 3.09
N PRO A 174 13.01 14.04 1.82
CA PRO A 174 12.82 15.43 1.43
C PRO A 174 11.64 16.08 2.14
N HIS A 175 11.78 17.36 2.50
CA HIS A 175 10.70 18.12 3.14
C HIS A 175 9.62 18.56 2.14
N ASN A 176 9.98 18.71 0.86
CA ASN A 176 9.04 19.01 -0.21
C ASN A 176 8.23 17.77 -0.65
N LEU A 177 8.57 16.57 -0.15
CA LEU A 177 7.72 15.38 -0.25
C LEU A 177 6.76 15.31 0.95
N ARG A 178 5.48 15.59 0.70
CA ARG A 178 4.43 15.59 1.70
C ARG A 178 3.58 14.32 1.63
N PRO A 179 3.05 13.84 2.78
CA PRO A 179 1.98 12.85 2.72
C PRO A 179 0.81 13.44 1.94
N ALA A 180 0.08 12.60 1.24
CA ALA A 180 -1.23 12.99 0.73
C ALA A 180 -2.13 13.40 1.90
N ILE A 181 -2.47 14.68 1.98
CA ILE A 181 -3.33 15.26 3.04
C ILE A 181 -4.80 15.13 2.60
N LYS A 182 -5.09 15.34 1.31
CA LYS A 182 -6.39 15.09 0.70
C LYS A 182 -6.32 13.78 -0.07
N GLU A 183 -7.43 13.06 -0.09
CA GLU A 183 -7.43 11.71 -0.66
C GLU A 183 -7.54 11.69 -2.19
N THR A 184 -7.95 12.82 -2.78
CA THR A 184 -7.80 13.13 -4.21
C THR A 184 -6.35 13.13 -4.68
N ASP A 185 -5.40 13.25 -3.74
CA ASP A 185 -3.97 13.31 -4.05
C ASP A 185 -3.31 11.92 -4.06
N LYS A 186 -3.98 10.92 -3.45
CA LYS A 186 -3.59 9.51 -3.55
C LYS A 186 -4.14 8.97 -4.87
N CYS A 187 -3.35 8.15 -5.58
CA CYS A 187 -3.97 7.39 -6.65
C CYS A 187 -5.01 6.44 -6.02
N ASP A 188 -6.10 6.25 -6.72
CA ASP A 188 -7.17 5.35 -6.34
C ASP A 188 -6.69 3.93 -5.97
N VAL A 189 -5.68 3.45 -6.72
CA VAL A 189 -4.98 2.18 -6.49
C VAL A 189 -4.09 2.20 -5.23
N CYS A 190 -3.65 3.37 -4.80
CA CYS A 190 -2.73 3.58 -3.68
C CYS A 190 -3.38 3.39 -2.30
N LEU A 191 -4.70 3.15 -2.31
CA LEU A 191 -5.51 2.88 -1.12
C LEU A 191 -5.55 1.40 -0.78
N VAL A 192 -5.09 0.56 -1.71
CA VAL A 192 -4.86 -0.85 -1.46
C VAL A 192 -3.93 -1.00 -0.26
N SER A 193 -4.40 -1.74 0.74
CA SER A 193 -3.66 -2.04 1.97
C SER A 193 -3.57 -3.55 2.14
N ASP A 194 -2.84 -4.01 3.16
CA ASP A 194 -2.64 -5.44 3.40
C ASP A 194 -3.96 -6.22 3.61
N LYS A 195 -5.07 -5.53 3.89
CA LYS A 195 -6.41 -6.11 4.14
C LYS A 195 -7.50 -5.62 3.18
N LEU A 196 -7.19 -4.66 2.30
CA LEU A 196 -8.14 -4.05 1.36
C LEU A 196 -7.68 -4.30 -0.07
N LEU A 197 -8.53 -4.95 -0.86
CA LEU A 197 -8.33 -5.11 -2.30
C LEU A 197 -9.30 -4.22 -3.08
N ILE A 198 -8.88 -3.78 -4.25
CA ILE A 198 -9.72 -3.00 -5.17
C ILE A 198 -9.93 -3.80 -6.45
N ILE A 199 -11.17 -3.97 -6.87
CA ILE A 199 -11.53 -4.62 -8.14
C ILE A 199 -12.03 -3.57 -9.10
N LEU A 200 -11.33 -3.39 -10.22
CA LEU A 200 -11.79 -2.64 -11.36
C LEU A 200 -12.43 -3.60 -12.37
N ALA A 201 -13.67 -3.36 -12.77
CA ALA A 201 -14.38 -4.20 -13.73
C ALA A 201 -14.82 -3.40 -14.96
N ASP A 202 -14.68 -4.01 -16.12
CA ASP A 202 -15.09 -3.40 -17.39
C ASP A 202 -15.42 -4.47 -18.44
N PHE A 203 -16.31 -4.13 -19.36
CA PHE A 203 -16.64 -4.97 -20.51
C PHE A 203 -15.87 -4.53 -21.74
N LYS A 204 -15.32 -5.51 -22.45
CA LYS A 204 -14.93 -5.29 -23.84
C LYS A 204 -16.20 -5.33 -24.71
N GLU A 205 -16.27 -4.48 -25.72
CA GLU A 205 -17.00 -4.77 -26.95
C GLU A 205 -16.68 -6.20 -27.42
N ASN A 206 -17.74 -6.95 -27.74
CA ASN A 206 -17.67 -8.38 -28.03
C ASN A 206 -16.64 -8.67 -29.13
N PHE A 207 -15.83 -9.71 -28.93
CA PHE A 207 -15.01 -10.22 -30.02
C PHE A 207 -15.92 -10.86 -31.07
N GLN A 208 -15.63 -10.58 -32.33
CA GLN A 208 -16.22 -11.26 -33.46
C GLN A 208 -15.20 -12.28 -33.94
N ILE A 209 -15.51 -13.57 -33.85
CA ILE A 209 -14.63 -14.66 -34.29
C ILE A 209 -15.30 -15.46 -35.42
N GLY A 210 -14.51 -16.24 -36.15
CA GLY A 210 -14.95 -16.98 -37.32
C GLY A 210 -14.64 -16.28 -38.64
N GLY A 211 -13.88 -15.17 -38.63
CA GLY A 211 -13.32 -14.59 -39.84
C GLY A 211 -12.35 -15.55 -40.54
N SER A 212 -12.33 -15.54 -41.87
CA SER A 212 -11.40 -16.33 -42.69
C SER A 212 -10.34 -15.42 -43.31
N LEU A 213 -9.27 -16.01 -43.89
CA LEU A 213 -8.19 -15.27 -44.55
C LEU A 213 -8.69 -14.35 -45.70
N GLU A 214 -9.81 -14.73 -46.33
CA GLU A 214 -10.51 -13.95 -47.36
C GLU A 214 -11.98 -13.79 -46.98
N GLU A 215 -12.37 -12.62 -46.46
CA GLU A 215 -13.77 -12.35 -46.11
C GLU A 215 -14.57 -11.94 -47.36
N LYS A 216 -15.52 -12.79 -47.77
CA LYS A 216 -16.60 -12.37 -48.67
C LYS A 216 -17.59 -11.52 -47.88
N SER A 217 -18.20 -10.52 -48.53
CA SER A 217 -19.15 -9.59 -47.88
C SER A 217 -20.33 -10.27 -47.17
N GLN A 218 -20.70 -11.48 -47.60
CA GLN A 218 -21.77 -12.30 -46.99
C GLN A 218 -21.34 -12.97 -45.67
N ASP A 219 -20.06 -13.30 -45.49
CA ASP A 219 -19.55 -13.98 -44.29
C ASP A 219 -19.27 -13.00 -43.13
N TYR A 220 -19.19 -11.70 -43.44
CA TYR A 220 -18.97 -10.64 -42.46
C TYR A 220 -20.05 -10.57 -41.37
N TYR A 221 -21.31 -10.91 -41.72
CA TYR A 221 -22.45 -10.80 -40.81
C TYR A 221 -22.69 -12.03 -39.91
N ASN A 222 -22.05 -13.16 -40.20
CA ASN A 222 -22.26 -14.42 -39.47
C ASN A 222 -21.16 -14.72 -38.42
N LYS A 223 -20.43 -13.70 -37.98
CA LYS A 223 -19.37 -13.88 -36.97
C LYS A 223 -19.95 -14.24 -35.61
N LEU A 224 -19.30 -15.18 -34.95
CA LEU A 224 -19.65 -15.61 -33.60
C LEU A 224 -19.20 -14.54 -32.61
N LEU A 225 -20.14 -14.04 -31.82
CA LEU A 225 -19.87 -13.04 -30.79
C LEU A 225 -19.39 -13.73 -29.51
N ILE A 226 -18.26 -13.26 -28.96
CA ILE A 226 -17.75 -13.66 -27.66
C ILE A 226 -17.71 -12.45 -26.74
N LEU A 227 -18.44 -12.53 -25.64
CA LEU A 227 -18.41 -11.54 -24.57
C LEU A 227 -17.12 -11.70 -23.74
N LEU A 228 -16.49 -10.59 -23.36
CA LEU A 228 -15.42 -10.55 -22.37
C LEU A 228 -15.75 -9.53 -21.27
N LEU A 229 -15.88 -10.03 -20.04
CA LEU A 229 -15.86 -9.24 -18.81
C LEU A 229 -14.50 -9.41 -18.15
N SER A 230 -13.81 -8.31 -17.84
CA SER A 230 -12.51 -8.39 -17.17
C SER A 230 -12.54 -7.70 -15.82
N PHE A 231 -11.89 -8.34 -14.85
CA PHE A 231 -11.67 -7.84 -13.50
C PHE A 231 -10.18 -7.64 -13.30
N ARG A 232 -9.72 -6.40 -13.15
CA ARG A 232 -8.39 -6.11 -12.66
C ARG A 232 -8.44 -5.92 -11.16
N VAL A 233 -7.77 -6.80 -10.46
CA VAL A 233 -7.68 -6.79 -9.00
C VAL A 233 -6.36 -6.18 -8.60
N TYR A 234 -6.41 -5.11 -7.80
CA TYR A 234 -5.25 -4.53 -7.14
C TYR A 234 -5.21 -5.00 -5.69
N TYR A 235 -4.03 -5.42 -5.26
CA TYR A 235 -3.83 -6.00 -3.93
C TYR A 235 -2.42 -5.74 -3.41
N ASN A 236 -2.23 -5.81 -2.09
CA ASN A 236 -0.93 -5.65 -1.46
C ASN A 236 -0.73 -6.79 -0.46
N LYS A 237 0.35 -7.55 -0.63
CA LYS A 237 0.76 -8.66 0.26
C LYS A 237 2.04 -8.34 1.03
N GLY A 238 2.29 -7.06 1.29
CA GLY A 238 3.45 -6.56 2.04
C GLY A 238 4.64 -6.11 1.18
N PHE A 239 4.62 -6.38 -0.12
CA PHE A 239 5.70 -6.09 -1.09
C PHE A 239 5.32 -4.97 -2.08
N GLY A 240 4.42 -4.07 -1.65
CA GLY A 240 3.85 -3.04 -2.52
C GLY A 240 2.62 -3.51 -3.29
N ILE A 241 2.11 -2.62 -4.14
CA ILE A 241 0.86 -2.85 -4.86
C ILE A 241 1.13 -3.74 -6.07
N GLN A 242 0.44 -4.87 -6.09
CA GLN A 242 0.41 -5.84 -7.15
C GLN A 242 -0.96 -5.80 -7.84
N PHE A 243 -1.04 -6.39 -9.02
CA PHE A 243 -2.30 -6.56 -9.71
C PHE A 243 -2.37 -7.89 -10.42
N LYS A 244 -3.59 -8.40 -10.58
CA LYS A 244 -3.92 -9.59 -11.37
C LYS A 244 -5.17 -9.32 -12.18
N ILE A 245 -5.24 -9.84 -13.40
CA ILE A 245 -6.40 -9.70 -14.28
C ILE A 245 -7.10 -11.04 -14.38
N PHE A 246 -8.42 -11.03 -14.21
CA PHE A 246 -9.28 -12.19 -14.44
C PHE A 246 -10.21 -11.88 -15.60
N ASN A 247 -10.13 -12.68 -16.64
CA ASN A 247 -10.95 -12.57 -17.83
C ASN A 247 -12.03 -13.63 -17.81
N ILE A 248 -13.29 -13.23 -17.98
CA ILE A 248 -14.41 -14.15 -18.13
C ILE A 248 -14.96 -14.03 -19.55
N PHE A 249 -14.77 -15.09 -20.32
CA PHE A 249 -15.31 -15.23 -21.68
C PHE A 249 -16.62 -15.99 -21.65
N SER A 250 -17.56 -15.59 -22.51
CA SER A 250 -18.85 -16.27 -22.62
C SER A 250 -19.50 -16.13 -23.98
N TYR A 251 -20.32 -17.12 -24.33
CA TYR A 251 -21.29 -17.03 -25.43
C TYR A 251 -22.56 -16.25 -25.04
N VAL A 252 -22.80 -16.08 -23.74
CA VAL A 252 -23.90 -15.27 -23.22
C VAL A 252 -23.60 -13.81 -23.53
N ILE A 253 -24.30 -13.21 -24.50
CA ILE A 253 -24.12 -11.81 -24.88
C ILE A 253 -24.87 -10.84 -23.96
N ALA A 254 -25.80 -11.34 -23.14
CA ALA A 254 -26.56 -10.55 -22.20
C ALA A 254 -25.65 -9.87 -21.17
N LYS A 255 -25.58 -8.53 -21.24
CA LYS A 255 -24.85 -7.69 -20.28
C LYS A 255 -25.80 -7.20 -19.19
N ASP A 256 -26.40 -8.12 -18.44
CA ASP A 256 -27.29 -7.78 -17.32
C ASP A 256 -26.59 -7.93 -15.94
N SER A 257 -27.19 -7.34 -14.92
CA SER A 257 -26.66 -7.43 -13.54
C SER A 257 -26.58 -8.87 -13.03
N GLN A 258 -27.45 -9.77 -13.49
CA GLN A 258 -27.49 -11.13 -13.01
C GLN A 258 -26.32 -11.96 -13.55
N TYR A 259 -25.97 -11.76 -14.82
CA TYR A 259 -24.77 -12.31 -15.43
C TYR A 259 -23.50 -11.82 -14.71
N ILE A 260 -23.43 -10.55 -14.34
CA ILE A 260 -22.31 -10.02 -13.54
C ILE A 260 -22.25 -10.71 -12.16
N GLN A 261 -23.38 -10.89 -11.48
CA GLN A 261 -23.42 -11.60 -10.19
C GLN A 261 -22.89 -13.03 -10.33
N GLN A 262 -23.26 -13.75 -11.40
CA GLN A 262 -22.72 -15.07 -11.68
C GLN A 262 -21.20 -15.03 -11.90
N CYS A 263 -20.73 -14.09 -12.73
CA CYS A 263 -19.31 -13.87 -12.98
C CYS A 263 -18.53 -13.64 -11.68
N MET A 264 -19.04 -12.77 -10.80
CA MET A 264 -18.45 -12.50 -9.48
C MET A 264 -18.47 -13.74 -8.58
N ASN A 265 -19.55 -14.52 -8.59
CA ASN A 265 -19.62 -15.76 -7.81
C ASN A 265 -18.57 -16.79 -8.24
N VAL A 266 -18.29 -16.88 -9.55
CA VAL A 266 -17.23 -17.74 -10.07
C VAL A 266 -15.86 -17.18 -9.66
N LEU A 267 -15.65 -15.87 -9.85
CA LEU A 267 -14.41 -15.17 -9.49
C LEU A 267 -14.04 -15.37 -8.01
N PHE A 268 -14.99 -15.17 -7.09
CA PHE A 268 -14.74 -15.23 -5.65
C PHE A 268 -14.61 -16.64 -5.08
N LYS A 269 -14.90 -17.67 -5.87
CA LYS A 269 -14.61 -19.06 -5.51
C LYS A 269 -13.18 -19.48 -5.89
N LEU A 270 -12.43 -18.63 -6.59
CA LEU A 270 -11.04 -18.92 -6.91
C LEU A 270 -10.20 -18.83 -5.63
N LYS A 271 -9.23 -19.75 -5.51
CA LYS A 271 -8.26 -19.81 -4.40
C LYS A 271 -7.56 -18.48 -4.11
N PHE A 272 -7.43 -17.61 -5.11
CA PHE A 272 -6.89 -16.25 -4.95
C PHE A 272 -7.62 -15.45 -3.85
N PHE A 273 -8.93 -15.65 -3.67
CA PHE A 273 -9.77 -14.90 -2.75
C PHE A 273 -9.99 -15.58 -1.39
N GLU A 274 -9.61 -16.84 -1.21
CA GLU A 274 -10.04 -17.64 -0.04
C GLU A 274 -9.50 -17.09 1.30
N ASP A 275 -8.26 -16.60 1.39
CA ASP A 275 -7.64 -16.20 2.68
C ASP A 275 -6.80 -14.90 2.64
N SER A 276 -6.91 -14.11 1.57
CA SER A 276 -5.95 -13.03 1.33
C SER A 276 -6.40 -11.65 1.82
N PHE A 277 -7.71 -11.42 2.06
CA PHE A 277 -8.25 -10.07 2.22
C PHE A 277 -9.49 -10.01 3.11
N ASP A 278 -9.65 -8.92 3.88
CA ASP A 278 -10.81 -8.71 4.74
C ASP A 278 -11.91 -7.91 4.02
N ASN A 279 -11.51 -6.97 3.16
CA ASN A 279 -12.41 -6.02 2.52
C ASN A 279 -12.15 -5.88 1.02
N ILE A 280 -13.24 -5.67 0.27
CA ILE A 280 -13.25 -5.41 -1.16
C ILE A 280 -13.90 -4.05 -1.42
N GLU A 281 -13.21 -3.21 -2.19
CA GLU A 281 -13.88 -2.14 -2.94
C GLU A 281 -14.09 -2.56 -4.39
N PHE A 282 -15.31 -2.39 -4.90
CA PHE A 282 -15.65 -2.70 -6.29
C PHE A 282 -15.85 -1.42 -7.11
N TRP A 283 -15.16 -1.35 -8.24
CA TRP A 283 -15.04 -0.15 -9.06
C TRP A 283 -15.43 -0.48 -10.49
N SER A 284 -16.34 0.28 -11.06
CA SER A 284 -16.77 0.10 -12.46
C SER A 284 -17.23 1.42 -13.06
N ASP A 285 -17.55 1.40 -14.36
CA ASP A 285 -18.23 2.52 -14.99
C ASP A 285 -19.68 2.68 -14.47
N CYS A 286 -20.33 3.74 -14.94
CA CYS A 286 -21.73 4.02 -14.60
C CYS A 286 -22.75 3.21 -15.42
N ALA A 287 -22.34 2.17 -16.14
CA ALA A 287 -23.25 1.40 -16.99
C ALA A 287 -24.33 0.72 -16.16
N GLY A 288 -25.55 0.67 -16.70
CA GLY A 288 -26.73 0.22 -15.96
C GLY A 288 -26.64 -1.23 -15.46
N HIS A 289 -25.77 -2.06 -16.04
CA HIS A 289 -25.57 -3.43 -15.59
C HIS A 289 -24.71 -3.52 -14.31
N PHE A 290 -23.76 -2.60 -14.11
CA PHE A 290 -23.02 -2.47 -12.84
C PHE A 290 -23.76 -1.58 -11.83
N ARG A 291 -24.27 -0.43 -12.28
CA ARG A 291 -24.98 0.55 -11.46
C ARG A 291 -26.49 0.29 -11.46
N SER A 292 -26.89 -0.77 -10.77
CA SER A 292 -28.30 -1.14 -10.61
C SER A 292 -28.68 -1.41 -9.16
N LYS A 293 -29.97 -1.30 -8.84
CA LYS A 293 -30.52 -1.67 -7.53
C LYS A 293 -30.28 -3.16 -7.22
N TYR A 294 -30.20 -4.00 -8.25
CA TYR A 294 -29.93 -5.42 -8.13
C TYR A 294 -28.48 -5.69 -7.73
N MET A 295 -27.52 -4.96 -8.31
CA MET A 295 -26.10 -5.06 -7.94
C MET A 295 -25.85 -4.55 -6.52
N LEU A 296 -26.41 -3.39 -6.14
CA LEU A 296 -26.27 -2.87 -4.76
C LEU A 296 -26.83 -3.85 -3.72
N ASN A 297 -27.99 -4.44 -4.01
CA ASN A 297 -28.58 -5.46 -3.15
C ASN A 297 -27.74 -6.74 -3.09
N TYR A 298 -27.11 -7.14 -4.20
CA TYR A 298 -26.17 -8.27 -4.23
C TYR A 298 -24.99 -8.05 -3.27
N TYR A 299 -24.30 -6.90 -3.35
CA TYR A 299 -23.17 -6.59 -2.45
C TYR A 299 -23.57 -6.60 -0.98
N LYS A 300 -24.70 -5.96 -0.66
CA LYS A 300 -25.26 -5.93 0.69
C LYS A 300 -25.57 -7.34 1.22
N ASN A 301 -26.28 -8.15 0.43
CA ASN A 301 -26.67 -9.50 0.86
C ASN A 301 -25.44 -10.41 1.03
N ARG A 302 -24.43 -10.28 0.17
CA ARG A 302 -23.16 -11.00 0.34
C ARG A 302 -22.51 -10.72 1.69
N ASN A 303 -22.51 -9.47 2.13
CA ASN A 303 -22.03 -9.09 3.46
C ASN A 303 -22.90 -9.64 4.58
N LYS A 304 -24.22 -9.59 4.44
CA LYS A 304 -25.17 -10.06 5.46
C LYS A 304 -25.02 -11.55 5.75
N TYR A 305 -24.89 -12.36 4.70
CA TYR A 305 -24.85 -13.82 4.82
C TYR A 305 -23.43 -14.37 5.02
N ASN A 306 -22.40 -13.52 5.13
CA ASN A 306 -20.98 -13.90 5.27
C ASN A 306 -20.57 -15.06 4.32
N THR A 307 -21.01 -14.99 3.06
CA THR A 307 -20.77 -16.11 2.12
C THR A 307 -19.31 -16.26 1.70
N PHE A 308 -18.48 -15.27 1.99
CA PHE A 308 -17.03 -15.26 1.72
C PHE A 308 -16.28 -14.75 2.96
N SER A 309 -14.98 -15.02 3.01
CA SER A 309 -14.08 -14.55 4.08
C SER A 309 -13.94 -13.02 4.13
N PHE A 310 -14.17 -12.35 2.99
CA PHE A 310 -14.14 -10.89 2.86
C PHE A 310 -15.53 -10.26 2.83
N LYS A 311 -15.57 -8.93 3.00
CA LYS A 311 -16.79 -8.12 2.87
C LYS A 311 -16.61 -7.01 1.84
N PHE A 312 -17.67 -6.64 1.14
CA PHE A 312 -17.70 -5.40 0.37
C PHE A 312 -17.72 -4.22 1.33
N SER A 313 -16.71 -3.35 1.30
CA SER A 313 -16.71 -2.11 2.07
C SER A 313 -17.33 -0.97 1.26
N LEU A 314 -17.03 -0.92 -0.04
CA LEU A 314 -17.43 0.17 -0.92
C LEU A 314 -17.69 -0.32 -2.35
N VAL A 315 -18.63 0.34 -3.03
CA VAL A 315 -18.78 0.30 -4.49
C VAL A 315 -18.64 1.72 -5.02
N ASN A 316 -17.79 1.91 -6.03
CA ASN A 316 -17.54 3.20 -6.66
C ASN A 316 -17.78 3.13 -8.17
N PHE A 317 -18.56 4.06 -8.68
CA PHE A 317 -18.84 4.25 -10.09
C PHE A 317 -18.14 5.52 -10.55
N TYR A 318 -17.07 5.42 -11.32
CA TYR A 318 -16.36 6.63 -11.75
C TYR A 318 -17.15 7.38 -12.83
N THR A 319 -17.03 8.71 -12.82
CA THR A 319 -17.81 9.68 -13.61
C THR A 319 -17.50 9.70 -15.10
N GLU A 320 -16.63 8.83 -15.58
CA GLU A 320 -16.07 9.00 -16.91
C GLU A 320 -16.94 8.40 -18.00
N LYS A 321 -17.57 9.30 -18.75
CA LYS A 321 -17.99 9.09 -20.14
C LYS A 321 -16.80 9.12 -21.11
N HIS A 322 -15.58 9.50 -20.67
CA HIS A 322 -14.45 9.84 -21.55
C HIS A 322 -13.00 9.54 -21.08
N GLY A 323 -12.74 9.02 -19.87
CA GLY A 323 -11.41 8.54 -19.51
C GLY A 323 -11.34 7.03 -19.64
N LYS A 324 -10.43 6.58 -20.49
CA LYS A 324 -10.24 5.16 -20.78
C LYS A 324 -9.67 4.49 -19.54
N SER A 325 -10.30 3.41 -19.09
CA SER A 325 -9.81 2.61 -17.99
C SER A 325 -8.50 1.91 -18.38
N VAL A 326 -7.72 1.45 -17.41
CA VAL A 326 -6.54 0.63 -17.74
C VAL A 326 -6.92 -0.69 -18.43
N LEU A 327 -8.18 -1.13 -18.27
CA LEU A 327 -8.74 -2.28 -18.98
C LEU A 327 -8.99 -1.96 -20.45
N ASP A 328 -9.30 -0.72 -20.83
CA ASP A 328 -9.40 -0.34 -22.26
C ASP A 328 -8.07 -0.53 -23.00
N GLY A 329 -6.97 -0.13 -22.37
CA GLY A 329 -5.62 -0.37 -22.92
C GLY A 329 -5.34 -1.87 -23.08
N TYR A 330 -5.73 -2.67 -22.09
CA TYR A 330 -5.64 -4.13 -22.15
C TYR A 330 -6.50 -4.72 -23.27
N PHE A 331 -7.73 -4.25 -23.43
CA PHE A 331 -8.62 -4.71 -24.49
C PHE A 331 -8.08 -4.39 -25.89
N GLY A 332 -7.42 -3.23 -26.05
CA GLY A 332 -6.71 -2.90 -27.27
C GLY A 332 -5.55 -3.86 -27.58
N VAL A 333 -4.88 -4.42 -26.57
CA VAL A 333 -3.87 -5.48 -26.75
C VAL A 333 -4.54 -6.78 -27.22
N LEU A 334 -5.60 -7.23 -26.55
CA LEU A 334 -6.30 -8.46 -26.91
C LEU A 334 -6.89 -8.40 -28.33
N SER A 335 -7.46 -7.25 -28.71
CA SER A 335 -8.03 -7.05 -30.04
C SER A 335 -6.95 -7.15 -31.13
N ARG A 336 -5.78 -6.53 -30.91
CA ARG A 336 -4.63 -6.66 -31.83
C ARG A 336 -4.15 -8.11 -31.95
N TRP A 337 -4.03 -8.81 -30.81
CA TRP A 337 -3.61 -10.21 -30.83
C TRP A 337 -4.58 -11.11 -31.58
N LEU A 338 -5.89 -10.86 -31.48
CA LEU A 338 -6.89 -11.56 -32.27
C LEU A 338 -6.69 -11.27 -33.76
N THR A 339 -6.69 -10.00 -34.16
CA THR A 339 -6.53 -9.58 -35.57
C THR A 339 -5.25 -10.12 -36.21
N ASP A 340 -4.11 -10.05 -35.50
CA ASP A 340 -2.84 -10.58 -36.01
C ASP A 340 -2.87 -12.10 -36.18
N SER A 341 -3.61 -12.82 -35.34
CA SER A 341 -3.68 -14.28 -35.39
C SER A 341 -4.63 -14.76 -36.48
N GLU A 342 -5.74 -14.06 -36.72
CA GLU A 342 -6.69 -14.35 -37.80
C GLU A 342 -6.05 -14.25 -39.20
N ARG A 343 -4.94 -13.52 -39.35
CA ARG A 343 -4.13 -13.50 -40.59
C ARG A 343 -3.45 -14.83 -40.93
N SER A 344 -3.42 -15.78 -40.01
CA SER A 344 -2.69 -17.05 -40.18
C SER A 344 -3.47 -18.27 -39.71
N THR A 345 -4.43 -18.10 -38.78
CA THR A 345 -5.17 -19.19 -38.16
C THR A 345 -6.63 -18.77 -37.99
N GLN A 346 -7.55 -19.62 -38.45
CA GLN A 346 -8.98 -19.39 -38.22
C GLN A 346 -9.35 -19.68 -36.76
N ILE A 347 -10.06 -18.77 -36.10
CA ILE A 347 -10.51 -18.91 -34.71
C ILE A 347 -12.03 -19.10 -34.73
N THR A 348 -12.50 -20.32 -34.49
CA THR A 348 -13.91 -20.68 -34.72
C THR A 348 -14.74 -20.80 -33.45
N ASN A 349 -14.11 -20.83 -32.27
CA ASN A 349 -14.80 -20.99 -30.99
C ASN A 349 -14.04 -20.32 -29.84
N ILE A 350 -14.73 -20.21 -28.70
CA ILE A 350 -14.22 -19.56 -27.48
C ILE A 350 -12.95 -20.21 -26.92
N TYR A 351 -12.82 -21.54 -27.04
CA TYR A 351 -11.67 -22.27 -26.52
C TYR A 351 -10.40 -21.95 -27.31
N MET A 352 -10.51 -21.84 -28.64
CA MET A 352 -9.41 -21.41 -29.50
C MET A 352 -9.00 -19.96 -29.19
N LEU A 353 -9.98 -19.06 -28.99
CA LEU A 353 -9.71 -17.67 -28.61
C LEU A 353 -8.97 -17.58 -27.27
N VAL A 354 -9.42 -18.32 -26.26
CA VAL A 354 -8.77 -18.35 -24.94
C VAL A 354 -7.39 -18.98 -25.02
N ALA A 355 -7.22 -20.08 -25.75
CA ALA A 355 -5.92 -20.71 -25.97
C ALA A 355 -4.92 -19.76 -26.65
N LEU A 356 -5.38 -18.99 -27.65
CA LEU A 356 -4.59 -17.95 -28.28
C LEU A 356 -4.09 -16.93 -27.24
N PHE A 357 -4.98 -16.38 -26.41
CA PHE A 357 -4.59 -15.38 -25.42
C PHE A 357 -3.67 -15.93 -24.34
N ILE A 358 -3.90 -17.16 -23.87
CA ILE A 358 -2.98 -17.85 -22.95
C ILE A 358 -1.58 -17.96 -23.57
N ASN A 359 -1.50 -18.38 -24.84
CA ASN A 359 -0.22 -18.50 -25.54
C ASN A 359 0.45 -17.13 -25.70
N LYS A 360 -0.27 -16.09 -26.12
CA LYS A 360 0.29 -14.74 -26.26
C LYS A 360 0.80 -14.18 -24.93
N HIS A 361 0.09 -14.41 -23.83
CA HIS A 361 0.54 -14.02 -22.49
C HIS A 361 1.81 -14.76 -22.04
N ARG A 362 1.94 -16.04 -22.39
CA ARG A 362 3.14 -16.83 -22.09
C ARG A 362 4.36 -16.42 -22.92
N TYR A 363 4.18 -16.20 -24.23
CA TYR A 363 5.30 -15.97 -25.15
C TYR A 363 5.71 -14.50 -25.31
N ASN A 364 4.78 -13.55 -25.14
CA ASN A 364 5.10 -12.11 -25.13
C ASN A 364 5.41 -11.62 -23.70
N TYR A 365 6.01 -12.49 -22.87
CA TYR A 365 6.32 -12.17 -21.48
C TYR A 365 7.35 -11.03 -21.42
N ASN A 366 6.87 -9.83 -21.16
CA ASN A 366 7.67 -8.74 -20.65
C ASN A 366 7.42 -8.66 -19.14
N PRO A 367 8.42 -8.90 -18.27
CA PRO A 367 8.25 -8.85 -16.82
C PRO A 367 7.76 -7.49 -16.30
N ASN A 368 7.96 -6.43 -17.09
CA ASN A 368 7.51 -5.07 -16.82
C ASN A 368 6.16 -4.74 -17.50
N SER A 369 5.52 -5.72 -18.16
CA SER A 369 4.19 -5.55 -18.74
C SER A 369 3.13 -5.34 -17.66
N LEU A 370 2.25 -4.37 -17.90
CA LEU A 370 1.05 -4.11 -17.10
C LEU A 370 0.00 -5.23 -17.16
N PHE A 371 0.27 -6.33 -17.89
CA PHE A 371 -0.67 -7.42 -18.16
C PHE A 371 -0.04 -8.81 -17.96
N LYS A 372 0.93 -8.94 -17.04
CA LYS A 372 1.70 -10.18 -16.84
C LYS A 372 0.98 -11.31 -16.10
N ASP A 373 0.10 -10.96 -15.16
CA ASP A 373 -0.61 -11.92 -14.31
C ASP A 373 -2.08 -11.95 -14.70
N VAL A 374 -2.44 -12.92 -15.54
CA VAL A 374 -3.76 -13.03 -16.16
C VAL A 374 -4.28 -14.45 -16.02
N GLU A 375 -5.55 -14.57 -15.65
CA GLU A 375 -6.29 -15.83 -15.58
C GLU A 375 -7.54 -15.75 -16.46
N HIS A 376 -7.80 -16.81 -17.22
CA HIS A 376 -8.93 -16.86 -18.17
C HIS A 376 -9.93 -17.92 -17.71
N ILE A 377 -11.20 -17.55 -17.70
CA ILE A 377 -12.34 -18.36 -17.25
C ILE A 377 -13.38 -18.35 -18.36
N ILE A 378 -14.03 -19.49 -18.59
CA ILE A 378 -15.10 -19.63 -19.56
C ILE A 378 -16.41 -19.89 -18.81
N ILE A 379 -17.45 -19.13 -19.13
CA ILE A 379 -18.83 -19.39 -18.73
C ILE A 379 -19.62 -19.72 -19.99
N ASN A 380 -20.26 -20.89 -20.01
CA ASN A 380 -21.00 -21.35 -21.19
C ASN A 380 -22.49 -20.97 -21.16
N TYR A 381 -23.06 -20.74 -19.99
CA TYR A 381 -24.50 -20.50 -19.81
C TYR A 381 -24.75 -19.51 -18.68
N GLN A 382 -25.87 -18.79 -18.76
CA GLN A 382 -26.33 -17.89 -17.70
C GLN A 382 -27.26 -18.65 -16.76
N ILE A 383 -27.04 -18.49 -15.46
CA ILE A 383 -27.93 -19.04 -14.44
C ILE A 383 -28.95 -17.96 -14.08
N HIS A 384 -30.23 -18.25 -14.27
CA HIS A 384 -31.32 -17.38 -13.84
C HIS A 384 -31.77 -17.73 -12.41
N ASN A 385 -31.94 -16.71 -11.56
CA ASN A 385 -32.48 -16.86 -10.22
C ASN A 385 -34.00 -16.79 -10.34
N PRO A 386 -34.77 -17.60 -9.60
CA PRO A 386 -36.24 -17.59 -9.67
C PRO A 386 -36.83 -16.25 -9.24
N PHE A 387 -36.16 -15.55 -8.33
CA PHE A 387 -36.58 -14.26 -7.81
C PHE A 387 -35.48 -13.23 -7.99
N ILE A 388 -35.89 -12.01 -8.35
CA ILE A 388 -35.01 -10.85 -8.42
C ILE A 388 -35.29 -9.99 -7.20
N TYR A 389 -34.27 -9.79 -6.36
CA TYR A 389 -34.35 -8.97 -5.16
C TYR A 389 -33.66 -7.62 -5.37
N TRP A 390 -34.29 -6.54 -4.89
CA TRP A 390 -33.68 -5.22 -4.90
C TRP A 390 -34.12 -4.40 -3.71
N GLU A 391 -33.30 -3.42 -3.36
CA GLU A 391 -33.70 -2.39 -2.42
C GLU A 391 -34.34 -1.24 -3.20
N GLU A 392 -35.53 -0.80 -2.80
CA GLU A 392 -36.16 0.35 -3.42
C GLU A 392 -35.39 1.62 -3.05
N MET A 393 -34.54 2.06 -3.98
CA MET A 393 -33.73 3.26 -3.84
C MET A 393 -34.17 4.31 -4.85
N LYS A 394 -34.50 5.50 -4.38
CA LYS A 394 -34.66 6.68 -5.23
C LYS A 394 -33.27 7.19 -5.64
N ASP A 395 -33.16 7.68 -6.87
CA ASP A 395 -32.02 8.47 -7.34
C ASP A 395 -30.67 7.73 -7.37
N ILE A 396 -30.67 6.42 -7.67
CA ILE A 396 -29.41 5.64 -7.83
C ILE A 396 -28.47 6.25 -8.89
N GLN A 397 -29.02 7.00 -9.85
CA GLN A 397 -28.23 7.63 -10.90
C GLN A 397 -27.50 8.89 -10.44
N THR A 398 -27.88 9.45 -9.29
CA THR A 398 -27.36 10.70 -8.72
C THR A 398 -26.09 10.49 -7.89
N TYR A 399 -25.84 9.26 -7.45
CA TYR A 399 -24.72 8.94 -6.58
C TYR A 399 -23.75 8.00 -7.29
N LEU A 400 -22.47 8.21 -7.01
CA LEU A 400 -21.38 7.43 -7.59
C LEU A 400 -20.79 6.45 -6.59
N SER A 401 -20.98 6.66 -5.29
CA SER A 401 -20.32 5.82 -4.28
C SER A 401 -21.28 5.33 -3.23
N TYR A 402 -21.15 4.04 -2.92
CA TYR A 402 -22.01 3.32 -1.99
C TYR A 402 -21.17 2.57 -0.97
N GLY A 403 -21.28 2.92 0.30
CA GLY A 403 -20.65 2.23 1.42
C GLY A 403 -21.57 1.20 2.04
N PHE A 404 -21.00 0.10 2.53
CA PHE A 404 -21.76 -1.00 3.13
C PHE A 404 -21.33 -1.20 4.58
N ASN A 405 -22.25 -0.97 5.52
CA ASN A 405 -22.03 -1.30 6.92
C ASN A 405 -22.59 -2.70 7.19
N CYS A 406 -21.68 -3.63 7.47
CA CYS A 406 -22.02 -5.04 7.68
C CYS A 406 -22.69 -5.30 9.04
N LEU A 407 -22.44 -4.45 10.05
CA LEU A 407 -23.06 -4.58 11.37
C LEU A 407 -24.52 -4.14 11.34
N GLU A 408 -24.80 -3.04 10.65
CA GLU A 408 -26.16 -2.48 10.58
C GLU A 408 -26.97 -3.01 9.39
N ASN A 409 -26.35 -3.74 8.48
CA ASN A 409 -26.94 -4.19 7.21
C ASN A 409 -27.59 -3.01 6.45
N LYS A 410 -26.84 -1.91 6.33
CA LYS A 410 -27.28 -0.66 5.70
C LYS A 410 -26.35 -0.26 4.57
N ILE A 411 -26.94 0.39 3.58
CA ILE A 411 -26.21 1.04 2.49
C ILE A 411 -26.18 2.53 2.76
N TYR A 412 -25.01 3.14 2.56
CA TYR A 412 -24.84 4.58 2.61
C TYR A 412 -24.39 5.06 1.24
N LYS A 413 -24.80 6.28 0.86
CA LYS A 413 -24.50 6.87 -0.44
C LYS A 413 -23.77 8.19 -0.32
N CYS A 414 -22.88 8.45 -1.26
CA CYS A 414 -22.23 9.74 -1.44
C CYS A 414 -22.18 10.09 -2.93
N ALA A 415 -22.26 11.38 -3.25
CA ALA A 415 -22.27 11.86 -4.63
C ALA A 415 -20.98 11.46 -5.37
N PHE A 416 -19.87 11.41 -4.65
CA PHE A 416 -18.55 10.98 -5.09
C PHE A 416 -17.89 10.19 -3.96
N ARG A 417 -16.79 9.50 -4.26
CA ARG A 417 -16.07 8.71 -3.26
C ARG A 417 -15.49 9.65 -2.22
N SER A 418 -15.98 9.53 -1.00
CA SER A 418 -15.47 10.22 0.16
C SER A 418 -14.80 9.22 1.11
N PHE A 419 -13.88 9.70 1.91
CA PHE A 419 -13.27 8.95 3.00
C PHE A 419 -13.76 9.41 4.36
N ASN A 420 -14.35 10.60 4.41
CA ASN A 420 -15.10 11.02 5.57
C ASN A 420 -16.45 10.32 5.56
N GLN A 421 -16.66 9.44 6.54
CA GLN A 421 -17.90 8.70 6.72
C GLN A 421 -19.09 9.64 6.90
N SER A 422 -18.88 10.85 7.43
CA SER A 422 -19.97 11.83 7.61
C SER A 422 -20.54 12.35 6.28
N HIS A 423 -19.81 12.23 5.16
CA HIS A 423 -20.32 12.60 3.85
C HIS A 423 -21.26 11.55 3.26
N TYR A 424 -21.28 10.34 3.85
CA TYR A 424 -22.18 9.29 3.43
C TYR A 424 -23.50 9.41 4.18
N THR A 425 -24.58 9.46 3.40
CA THR A 425 -25.94 9.50 3.94
C THR A 425 -26.56 8.12 3.86
N GLN A 426 -27.25 7.70 4.91
CA GLN A 426 -27.91 6.40 4.94
C GLN A 426 -29.02 6.35 3.87
N ILE A 427 -29.13 5.22 3.17
CA ILE A 427 -30.26 4.93 2.32
C ILE A 427 -31.36 4.29 3.17
N ASN A 428 -32.53 4.92 3.17
CA ASN A 428 -33.75 4.27 3.65
C ASN A 428 -34.34 3.47 2.48
N SER A 429 -34.31 2.14 2.59
CA SER A 429 -34.83 1.26 1.56
C SER A 429 -35.54 0.06 2.14
N ILE A 430 -36.57 -0.37 1.42
CA ILE A 430 -37.31 -1.60 1.69
C ILE A 430 -36.88 -2.62 0.65
N THR A 431 -36.53 -3.82 1.11
CA THR A 431 -36.24 -4.93 0.20
C THR A 431 -37.53 -5.35 -0.49
N LYS A 432 -37.54 -5.30 -1.82
CA LYS A 432 -38.59 -5.80 -2.69
C LYS A 432 -38.08 -7.02 -3.47
N TRP A 433 -39.03 -7.81 -3.94
CA TRP A 433 -38.75 -8.94 -4.81
C TRP A 433 -39.82 -9.04 -5.89
N LYS A 434 -39.47 -9.71 -6.98
CA LYS A 434 -40.41 -10.13 -8.04
C LYS A 434 -39.91 -11.43 -8.67
N GLU A 435 -40.82 -12.16 -9.29
CA GLU A 435 -40.46 -13.33 -10.10
C GLU A 435 -39.58 -12.91 -11.28
N ASN A 436 -38.60 -13.76 -11.58
CA ASN A 436 -37.73 -13.57 -12.73
C ASN A 436 -38.34 -14.25 -13.96
N PRO A 437 -38.83 -13.50 -14.96
CA PRO A 437 -39.41 -14.10 -16.16
C PRO A 437 -38.41 -14.96 -16.92
N ALA A 438 -37.11 -14.66 -16.82
CA ALA A 438 -36.06 -15.45 -17.48
C ALA A 438 -35.84 -16.84 -16.84
N TYR A 439 -36.28 -17.05 -15.59
CA TYR A 439 -36.14 -18.35 -14.93
C TYR A 439 -37.11 -19.40 -15.48
N ASN A 440 -38.32 -18.96 -15.84
CA ASN A 440 -39.37 -19.85 -16.34
C ASN A 440 -39.31 -20.05 -17.86
N ASN A 441 -38.43 -19.33 -18.54
CA ASN A 441 -38.32 -19.38 -19.98
C ASN A 441 -37.43 -20.56 -20.37
N LYS A 442 -38.03 -21.63 -20.93
CA LYS A 442 -37.33 -22.87 -21.32
C LYS A 442 -36.48 -22.73 -22.59
N ASP A 443 -36.55 -21.57 -23.24
CA ASP A 443 -35.92 -21.30 -24.54
C ASP A 443 -34.50 -20.68 -24.44
N TYR A 444 -33.91 -20.63 -23.24
CA TYR A 444 -32.56 -20.08 -22.97
C TYR A 444 -31.53 -21.14 -22.58
#